data_AF-A0A6I2MS00-F1
#
_entry.id   AF-A0A6I2MS00-F1
#
_cell.length_a   1.000
_cell.length_b   1.000
_cell.length_c   1.000
_cell.angle_alpha   90.00
_cell.angle_beta   90.00
_cell.angle_gamma   90.00
#
_symmetry.space_group_name_H-M   'P 1'
#
loop_
_entity.id
_entity.type
_entity.pdbx_description
1 polymer ?
#
loop_
_entity_poly.entity_id
_entity_poly.type
_entity_poly.pdbx_seq_one_letter_code
_entity_poly.pdbx_strand_id
1 'polypeptide(L)'
;MENTLLKKSNIIFSKEVDNHYPEILTEEALAFLFALHQKFNNRRLSLLEERLNQQKFFDAGGFPKFPNETMEVRNGEWKAGNIPHDLQDRRVEITGPVDRKMIINALNSGAKTFMADLEDSTAPTWENAIEGQQNLIDANKKTISFVHPDNGKSYSLNPETAVLLVRPRGLHLNERHIIIKGEELSGSLMDFGLYVFHNTKTLMEQNTAPYFYLPKLEHYTEARWWNDVFTFAEEYLDVPNGTFKATVLIETITASFQLDEIIYELKDHIVGLNCGRWDYIFSYIKKFRNHPNFVVPNRDQVTMTSPFMDAYSKLVIQRCHKRGILAIGGMAAQIPIKNNPSANAEALEKVRKDKNREVKNGHDGTWVAHPALVAVAMSEFDKYMPTPNQLHVTREDIQITEAELVEIPQGTVTEAGIRKNINVGILYLEAWLRGYGAVALYNLMEDAATAEISRTQVWQWLKNEVKLEDGRKFNIALYAELFDSEIEKIITEYGEDNLKNTKFKLAFELFDQLVLSEEFEEFLTLTAYQYI
;
A
#
# COMPACT_ATOMS: atom_id res chain seq x y z
N MET A 1 43.87 11.34 -25.59
CA MET A 1 42.56 11.74 -25.01
C MET A 1 42.20 10.77 -23.87
N GLU A 2 43.16 10.53 -22.97
CA GLU A 2 43.10 9.58 -21.85
C GLU A 2 42.82 10.31 -20.53
N ASN A 3 41.90 11.29 -20.56
CA ASN A 3 41.54 12.08 -19.37
C ASN A 3 40.02 12.12 -19.11
N THR A 4 39.32 11.07 -19.51
CA THR A 4 37.86 10.92 -19.29
C THR A 4 37.50 9.65 -18.50
N LEU A 5 38.47 9.04 -17.82
CA LEU A 5 38.30 7.76 -17.07
C LEU A 5 38.34 7.93 -15.55
N LEU A 6 38.08 9.14 -15.04
CA LEU A 6 38.00 9.46 -13.61
C LEU A 6 36.90 10.51 -13.33
N LYS A 7 35.64 10.16 -13.60
CA LYS A 7 34.56 10.57 -12.69
C LYS A 7 34.11 9.31 -11.98
N LYS A 8 34.68 9.07 -10.80
CA LYS A 8 34.17 8.08 -9.84
C LYS A 8 32.65 8.23 -9.82
N SER A 9 31.92 7.17 -10.19
CA SER A 9 30.47 7.15 -10.03
C SER A 9 30.18 7.49 -8.58
N ASN A 10 29.43 8.56 -8.33
CA ASN A 10 28.98 8.91 -6.98
C ASN A 10 27.90 7.92 -6.48
N ILE A 11 27.77 6.77 -7.14
CA ILE A 11 26.88 5.65 -6.85
C ILE A 11 27.76 4.45 -6.53
N ILE A 12 27.49 3.81 -5.41
CA ILE A 12 28.18 2.63 -4.90
C ILE A 12 27.10 1.61 -4.51
N PHE A 13 27.34 0.33 -4.77
CA PHE A 13 26.46 -0.73 -4.28
C PHE A 13 26.88 -1.18 -2.87
N SER A 14 25.91 -1.54 -2.02
CA SER A 14 26.22 -2.10 -0.71
C SER A 14 26.97 -3.44 -0.86
N LYS A 15 27.61 -3.90 0.22
CA LYS A 15 28.34 -5.18 0.23
C LYS A 15 27.43 -6.40 0.12
N GLU A 16 26.14 -6.21 0.33
CA GLU A 16 25.11 -7.25 0.31
C GLU A 16 24.62 -7.53 -1.12
N VAL A 17 24.93 -6.64 -2.08
CA VAL A 17 24.63 -6.86 -3.50
C VAL A 17 25.54 -7.95 -4.06
N ASP A 18 24.94 -9.06 -4.45
CA ASP A 18 25.59 -10.23 -5.06
C ASP A 18 25.34 -10.33 -6.58
N ASN A 19 24.26 -9.73 -7.07
CA ASN A 19 23.92 -9.62 -8.49
C ASN A 19 23.65 -8.17 -8.90
N HIS A 20 24.31 -7.68 -9.95
CA HIS A 20 24.24 -6.27 -10.38
C HIS A 20 23.24 -5.99 -11.51
N TYR A 21 22.59 -7.01 -12.09
CA TYR A 21 21.53 -6.85 -13.09
C TYR A 21 21.80 -5.76 -14.17
N PRO A 22 22.89 -5.89 -14.97
CA PRO A 22 23.38 -4.82 -15.85
C PRO A 22 22.39 -4.40 -16.95
N GLU A 23 21.42 -5.25 -17.29
CA GLU A 23 20.37 -4.95 -18.27
C GLU A 23 19.30 -3.99 -17.72
N ILE A 24 19.17 -3.90 -16.39
CA ILE A 24 18.20 -3.04 -15.70
C ILE A 24 18.91 -1.81 -15.14
N LEU A 25 20.08 -2.02 -14.54
CA LEU A 25 20.92 -0.97 -13.96
C LEU A 25 21.97 -0.51 -14.98
N THR A 26 21.52 -0.13 -16.17
CA THR A 26 22.39 0.43 -17.22
C THR A 26 23.01 1.76 -16.75
N GLU A 27 24.08 2.20 -17.41
CA GLU A 27 24.73 3.47 -17.06
C GLU A 27 23.75 4.66 -17.13
N GLU A 28 22.86 4.67 -18.10
CA GLU A 28 21.85 5.71 -18.30
C GLU A 28 20.74 5.65 -17.24
N ALA A 29 20.28 4.45 -16.87
CA ALA A 29 19.30 4.26 -15.81
C ALA A 29 19.86 4.75 -14.46
N LEU A 30 21.12 4.39 -14.16
CA LEU A 30 21.83 4.85 -12.96
C LEU A 30 22.06 6.37 -12.98
N ALA A 31 22.37 6.96 -14.13
CA ALA A 31 22.48 8.41 -14.27
C ALA A 31 21.15 9.13 -14.00
N PHE A 32 20.04 8.55 -14.45
CA PHE A 32 18.70 9.06 -14.16
C PHE A 32 18.34 8.95 -12.67
N LEU A 33 18.57 7.80 -12.04
CA LEU A 33 18.38 7.62 -10.59
C LEU A 33 19.23 8.59 -9.77
N PHE A 34 20.46 8.85 -10.21
CA PHE A 34 21.33 9.85 -9.59
C PHE A 34 20.77 11.26 -9.69
N ALA A 35 20.22 11.63 -10.85
CA ALA A 35 19.61 12.94 -11.04
C ALA A 35 18.35 13.10 -10.17
N LEU A 36 17.50 12.07 -10.10
CA LEU A 36 16.34 12.03 -9.18
C LEU A 36 16.78 12.20 -7.73
N HIS A 37 17.74 11.40 -7.28
CA HIS A 37 18.24 11.46 -5.91
C HIS A 37 18.79 12.85 -5.56
N GLN A 38 19.64 13.42 -6.42
CA GLN A 38 20.20 14.75 -6.18
C GLN A 38 19.14 15.84 -6.06
N LYS A 39 18.10 15.77 -6.88
CA LYS A 39 17.08 16.82 -6.93
C LYS A 39 16.07 16.69 -5.78
N PHE A 40 15.76 15.45 -5.35
CA PHE A 40 14.57 15.20 -4.54
C PHE A 40 14.80 14.55 -3.18
N ASN A 41 15.94 13.87 -2.93
CA ASN A 41 16.13 13.14 -1.67
C ASN A 41 16.13 14.07 -0.45
N ASN A 42 16.82 15.21 -0.53
CA ASN A 42 16.85 16.19 0.57
C ASN A 42 15.46 16.68 0.97
N ARG A 43 14.60 16.97 -0.02
CA ARG A 43 13.22 17.39 0.28
C ARG A 43 12.40 16.24 0.84
N ARG A 44 12.56 15.01 0.33
CA ARG A 44 11.92 13.81 0.90
C ARG A 44 12.27 13.65 2.38
N LEU A 45 13.56 13.73 2.74
CA LEU A 45 14.01 13.62 4.13
C LEU A 45 13.41 14.74 5.01
N SER A 46 13.36 15.98 4.50
CA SER A 46 12.70 17.09 5.21
C SER A 46 11.20 16.83 5.44
N LEU A 47 10.49 16.22 4.48
CA LEU A 47 9.08 15.84 4.64
C LEU A 47 8.90 14.76 5.73
N LEU A 48 9.81 13.79 5.82
CA LEU A 48 9.79 12.79 6.89
C LEU A 48 10.04 13.43 8.27
N GLU A 49 10.93 14.43 8.36
CA GLU A 49 11.11 15.21 9.59
C GLU A 49 9.86 16.05 9.93
N GLU A 50 9.17 16.61 8.94
CA GLU A 50 7.89 17.31 9.11
C GLU A 50 6.83 16.37 9.73
N ARG A 51 6.76 15.09 9.29
CA ARG A 51 5.88 14.08 9.91
C ARG A 51 6.17 13.90 11.40
N LEU A 52 7.45 13.79 11.77
CA LEU A 52 7.86 13.64 13.18
C LEU A 52 7.48 14.86 14.01
N ASN A 53 7.60 16.06 13.44
CA ASN A 53 7.18 17.29 14.12
C ASN A 53 5.66 17.38 14.27
N GLN A 54 4.90 16.97 13.26
CA GLN A 54 3.44 16.91 13.35
C GLN A 54 2.97 15.89 14.39
N GLN A 55 3.68 14.76 14.51
CA GLN A 55 3.36 13.75 15.51
C GLN A 55 3.46 14.28 16.94
N LYS A 56 4.37 15.22 17.24
CA LYS A 56 4.45 15.88 18.56
C LYS A 56 3.16 16.64 18.91
N PHE A 57 2.48 17.22 17.91
CA PHE A 57 1.20 17.89 18.10
C PHE A 57 0.08 16.89 18.45
N PHE A 58 0.04 15.74 17.78
CA PHE A 58 -0.91 14.68 18.12
C PHE A 58 -0.59 14.06 19.49
N ASP A 59 0.69 13.87 19.81
CA ASP A 59 1.10 13.37 21.13
C ASP A 59 0.66 14.30 22.28
N ALA A 60 0.48 15.59 22.00
CA ALA A 60 -0.07 16.58 22.94
C ALA A 60 -1.62 16.61 23.01
N GLY A 61 -2.31 15.67 22.36
CA GLY A 61 -3.78 15.58 22.33
C GLY A 61 -4.45 16.33 21.17
N GLY A 62 -3.67 16.78 20.19
CA GLY A 62 -4.19 17.43 18.99
C GLY A 62 -4.85 16.45 18.02
N PHE A 63 -5.87 16.91 17.30
CA PHE A 63 -6.43 16.18 16.15
C PHE A 63 -6.13 16.95 14.86
N PRO A 64 -6.01 16.25 13.71
CA PRO A 64 -5.93 16.90 12.40
C PRO A 64 -7.18 17.75 12.15
N LYS A 65 -7.00 18.79 11.35
CA LYS A 65 -8.04 19.75 10.95
C LYS A 65 -7.92 20.02 9.46
N PHE A 66 -9.01 20.48 8.85
CA PHE A 66 -8.95 21.02 7.49
C PHE A 66 -8.05 22.27 7.51
N PRO A 67 -6.97 22.35 6.71
CA PRO A 67 -6.00 23.44 6.82
C PRO A 67 -6.63 24.80 6.48
N ASN A 68 -6.46 25.81 7.33
CA ASN A 68 -7.10 27.11 7.09
C ASN A 68 -6.43 27.87 5.95
N GLU A 69 -5.12 27.72 5.81
CA GLU A 69 -4.27 28.34 4.81
C GLU A 69 -4.60 27.94 3.37
N THR A 70 -5.26 26.79 3.16
CA THR A 70 -5.67 26.28 1.84
C THR A 70 -7.17 26.34 1.62
N MET A 71 -7.91 27.11 2.42
CA MET A 71 -9.36 27.24 2.30
C MET A 71 -9.82 27.65 0.88
N GLU A 72 -9.04 28.49 0.20
CA GLU A 72 -9.32 28.91 -1.18
C GLU A 72 -9.25 27.75 -2.17
N VAL A 73 -8.36 26.77 -1.96
CA VAL A 73 -8.29 25.55 -2.79
C VAL A 73 -9.58 24.74 -2.64
N ARG A 74 -10.06 24.55 -1.41
CA ARG A 74 -11.30 23.78 -1.15
C ARG A 74 -12.54 24.46 -1.71
N ASN A 75 -12.62 25.79 -1.58
CA ASN A 75 -13.79 26.57 -2.00
C ASN A 75 -13.74 27.00 -3.48
N GLY A 76 -12.58 26.91 -4.13
CA GLY A 76 -12.42 27.28 -5.53
C GLY A 76 -13.06 26.31 -6.51
N GLU A 77 -13.45 26.84 -7.67
CA GLU A 77 -14.00 26.09 -8.80
C GLU A 77 -12.88 25.65 -9.75
N TRP A 78 -12.46 24.38 -9.60
CA TRP A 78 -11.41 23.77 -10.42
C TRP A 78 -11.57 22.25 -10.47
N LYS A 79 -10.98 21.64 -11.50
CA LYS A 79 -10.89 20.19 -11.70
C LYS A 79 -9.45 19.79 -12.02
N ALA A 80 -9.10 18.53 -11.75
CA ALA A 80 -7.83 17.96 -12.17
C ALA A 80 -7.79 17.76 -13.70
N GLY A 81 -6.63 17.36 -14.20
CA GLY A 81 -6.38 17.05 -15.60
C GLY A 81 -7.18 15.84 -16.09
N ASN A 82 -7.04 15.56 -17.39
CA ASN A 82 -7.81 14.50 -18.04
C ASN A 82 -7.40 13.10 -17.54
N ILE A 83 -8.40 12.21 -17.43
CA ILE A 83 -8.22 10.77 -17.21
C ILE A 83 -8.00 10.10 -18.59
N PRO A 84 -6.85 9.43 -18.83
CA PRO A 84 -6.59 8.68 -20.05
C PRO A 84 -7.69 7.65 -20.33
N HIS A 85 -7.94 7.37 -21.61
CA HIS A 85 -9.04 6.50 -22.04
C HIS A 85 -9.03 5.12 -21.33
N ASP A 86 -7.87 4.51 -21.21
CA ASP A 86 -7.67 3.21 -20.58
C ASP A 86 -7.78 3.23 -19.03
N LEU A 87 -7.93 4.41 -18.42
CA LEU A 87 -8.20 4.59 -17.00
C LEU A 87 -9.62 5.09 -16.69
N GLN A 88 -10.49 5.27 -17.69
CA GLN A 88 -11.86 5.77 -17.46
C GLN A 88 -12.81 4.71 -16.89
N ASP A 89 -12.56 3.42 -17.13
CA ASP A 89 -13.30 2.30 -16.55
C ASP A 89 -12.36 1.46 -15.68
N ARG A 90 -12.48 1.63 -14.36
CA ARG A 90 -11.65 0.96 -13.35
C ARG A 90 -12.48 0.17 -12.36
N ARG A 91 -13.64 -0.34 -12.82
CA ARG A 91 -14.67 -0.93 -11.95
C ARG A 91 -14.18 -2.04 -11.02
N VAL A 92 -13.20 -2.82 -11.48
CA VAL A 92 -12.50 -3.81 -10.65
C VAL A 92 -11.01 -3.75 -10.96
N GLU A 93 -10.22 -3.61 -9.90
CA GLU A 93 -8.76 -3.70 -9.96
C GLU A 93 -8.31 -4.90 -9.14
N ILE A 94 -7.33 -5.64 -9.66
CA ILE A 94 -6.63 -6.67 -8.89
C ILE A 94 -5.30 -6.10 -8.39
N THR A 95 -4.89 -6.47 -7.17
CA THR A 95 -3.56 -6.12 -6.64
C THR A 95 -2.72 -7.39 -6.47
N GLY A 96 -1.41 -7.25 -6.54
CA GLY A 96 -0.50 -8.37 -6.27
C GLY A 96 0.97 -8.03 -6.44
N PRO A 97 1.86 -8.91 -5.97
CA PRO A 97 3.29 -8.69 -6.00
C PRO A 97 3.84 -8.69 -7.43
N VAL A 98 5.08 -8.22 -7.57
CA VAL A 98 5.83 -8.23 -8.83
C VAL A 98 6.49 -9.57 -9.18
N ASP A 99 6.03 -10.66 -8.55
CA ASP A 99 6.40 -12.02 -8.96
C ASP A 99 5.93 -12.31 -10.39
N ARG A 100 6.80 -12.97 -11.17
CA ARG A 100 6.60 -13.20 -12.60
C ARG A 100 5.30 -13.94 -12.91
N LYS A 101 4.99 -15.00 -12.16
CA LYS A 101 3.79 -15.80 -12.36
C LYS A 101 2.54 -15.02 -11.90
N MET A 102 2.64 -14.28 -10.80
CA MET A 102 1.54 -13.46 -10.28
C MET A 102 1.17 -12.32 -11.21
N ILE A 103 2.14 -11.63 -11.81
CA ILE A 103 1.89 -10.60 -12.84
C ILE A 103 1.07 -11.16 -13.99
N ILE A 104 1.46 -12.34 -14.54
CA ILE A 104 0.72 -12.97 -15.65
C ILE A 104 -0.72 -13.29 -15.23
N ASN A 105 -0.91 -13.89 -14.06
CA ASN A 105 -2.25 -14.26 -13.57
C ASN A 105 -3.13 -13.03 -13.32
N ALA A 106 -2.56 -11.95 -12.79
CA ALA A 106 -3.28 -10.71 -12.50
C ALA A 106 -3.69 -9.97 -13.79
N LEU A 107 -2.77 -9.85 -14.74
CA LEU A 107 -3.05 -9.28 -16.07
C LEU A 107 -4.13 -10.07 -16.83
N ASN A 108 -4.17 -11.39 -16.66
CA ASN A 108 -5.14 -12.28 -17.30
C ASN A 108 -6.44 -12.47 -16.49
N SER A 109 -6.60 -11.79 -15.36
CA SER A 109 -7.68 -12.07 -14.39
C SER A 109 -9.09 -11.66 -14.85
N GLY A 110 -9.18 -10.80 -15.87
CA GLY A 110 -10.42 -10.15 -16.29
C GLY A 110 -10.76 -8.86 -15.53
N ALA A 111 -9.91 -8.44 -14.59
CA ALA A 111 -10.00 -7.10 -14.01
C ALA A 111 -9.74 -6.02 -15.07
N LYS A 112 -10.24 -4.80 -14.85
CA LYS A 112 -9.95 -3.68 -15.75
C LYS A 112 -8.50 -3.21 -15.61
N THR A 113 -8.01 -3.21 -14.38
CA THR A 113 -6.65 -2.80 -14.06
C THR A 113 -5.97 -3.80 -13.11
N PHE A 114 -4.65 -3.82 -13.15
CA PHE A 114 -3.80 -4.55 -12.23
C PHE A 114 -2.79 -3.60 -11.62
N MET A 115 -2.80 -3.47 -10.30
CA MET A 115 -1.74 -2.79 -9.55
C MET A 115 -0.65 -3.79 -9.19
N ALA A 116 0.46 -3.75 -9.92
CA ALA A 116 1.67 -4.46 -9.58
C ALA A 116 2.41 -3.74 -8.46
N ASP A 117 2.70 -4.48 -7.40
CA ASP A 117 3.04 -3.88 -6.12
C ASP A 117 4.50 -4.13 -5.73
N LEU A 118 5.26 -3.04 -5.57
CA LEU A 118 6.62 -3.03 -5.01
C LEU A 118 6.62 -2.65 -3.52
N GLU A 119 5.45 -2.46 -2.92
CA GLU A 119 5.26 -2.00 -1.55
C GLU A 119 4.75 -3.12 -0.63
N ASP A 120 3.60 -2.99 0.04
CA ASP A 120 3.22 -3.85 1.16
C ASP A 120 3.09 -5.34 0.83
N SER A 121 2.80 -5.73 -0.42
CA SER A 121 2.70 -7.13 -0.82
C SER A 121 4.01 -7.70 -1.39
N THR A 122 5.10 -6.93 -1.38
CA THR A 122 6.44 -7.37 -1.79
C THR A 122 7.46 -7.10 -0.68
N ALA A 123 8.11 -8.16 -0.19
CA ALA A 123 9.29 -7.98 0.66
C ALA A 123 10.42 -7.41 -0.23
N PRO A 124 10.98 -6.22 0.07
CA PRO A 124 11.87 -5.50 -0.83
C PRO A 124 13.31 -6.02 -0.76
N THR A 125 13.51 -7.33 -0.84
CA THR A 125 14.84 -7.91 -1.07
C THR A 125 15.43 -7.32 -2.35
N TRP A 126 16.76 -7.26 -2.46
CA TRP A 126 17.41 -6.77 -3.67
C TRP A 126 16.93 -7.49 -4.94
N GLU A 127 16.83 -8.82 -4.85
CA GLU A 127 16.31 -9.69 -5.91
C GLU A 127 14.87 -9.31 -6.29
N ASN A 128 13.94 -9.25 -5.33
CA ASN A 128 12.54 -8.92 -5.61
C ASN A 128 12.37 -7.53 -6.23
N ALA A 129 13.11 -6.53 -5.72
CA ALA A 129 13.03 -5.16 -6.21
C ALA A 129 13.52 -5.05 -7.66
N ILE A 130 14.64 -5.69 -8.01
CA ILE A 130 15.21 -5.61 -9.36
C ILE A 130 14.53 -6.56 -10.33
N GLU A 131 14.30 -7.82 -9.97
CA GLU A 131 13.59 -8.77 -10.83
C GLU A 131 12.13 -8.37 -11.05
N GLY A 132 11.52 -7.69 -10.07
CA GLY A 132 10.24 -7.03 -10.24
C GLY A 132 10.25 -6.06 -11.42
N GLN A 133 11.29 -5.22 -11.55
CA GLN A 133 11.45 -4.33 -12.70
C GLN A 133 11.60 -5.11 -14.01
N GLN A 134 12.38 -6.19 -14.04
CA GLN A 134 12.48 -7.06 -15.22
C GLN A 134 11.12 -7.62 -15.64
N ASN A 135 10.35 -8.12 -14.67
CA ASN A 135 9.03 -8.69 -14.93
C ASN A 135 8.07 -7.63 -15.48
N LEU A 136 8.12 -6.40 -14.96
CA LEU A 136 7.33 -5.28 -15.47
C LEU A 136 7.74 -4.88 -16.90
N ILE A 137 9.05 -4.86 -17.20
CA ILE A 137 9.57 -4.62 -18.56
C ILE A 137 9.02 -5.67 -19.53
N ASP A 138 9.11 -6.95 -19.17
CA ASP A 138 8.63 -8.05 -20.00
C ASP A 138 7.10 -8.02 -20.16
N ALA A 139 6.37 -7.61 -19.12
CA ALA A 139 4.92 -7.48 -19.14
C ALA A 139 4.47 -6.37 -20.10
N ASN A 140 5.14 -5.21 -20.07
CA ASN A 140 4.86 -4.09 -20.96
C ASN A 140 5.25 -4.38 -22.41
N LYS A 141 6.34 -5.13 -22.63
CA LYS A 141 6.71 -5.65 -23.96
C LYS A 141 5.81 -6.80 -24.44
N LYS A 142 4.90 -7.29 -23.60
CA LYS A 142 4.04 -8.45 -23.84
C LYS A 142 4.82 -9.75 -24.12
N THR A 143 6.06 -9.85 -23.61
CA THR A 143 6.97 -11.00 -23.75
C THR A 143 7.07 -11.84 -22.49
N ILE A 144 6.50 -11.39 -21.37
CA ILE A 144 6.52 -12.12 -20.11
C ILE A 144 5.91 -13.52 -20.26
N SER A 145 6.64 -14.52 -19.78
CA SER A 145 6.20 -15.90 -19.75
C SER A 145 6.84 -16.62 -18.57
N PHE A 146 6.18 -17.66 -18.08
CA PHE A 146 6.64 -18.46 -16.94
C PHE A 146 6.33 -19.93 -17.18
N VAL A 147 7.31 -20.80 -16.94
CA VAL A 147 7.12 -22.25 -16.94
C VAL A 147 7.34 -22.74 -15.52
N HIS A 148 6.32 -23.36 -14.94
CA HIS A 148 6.39 -23.85 -13.58
C HIS A 148 7.45 -24.96 -13.47
N PRO A 149 8.44 -24.84 -12.57
CA PRO A 149 9.53 -25.81 -12.50
C PRO A 149 9.03 -27.23 -12.17
N ASP A 150 8.07 -27.35 -11.25
CA ASP A 150 7.62 -28.67 -10.77
C ASP A 150 6.67 -29.43 -11.72
N ASN A 151 5.80 -28.72 -12.45
CA ASN A 151 4.75 -29.36 -13.25
C ASN A 151 4.80 -29.00 -14.75
N GLY A 152 5.76 -28.19 -15.18
CA GLY A 152 5.95 -27.81 -16.58
C GLY A 152 4.84 -26.94 -17.18
N LYS A 153 3.85 -26.50 -16.39
CA LYS A 153 2.75 -25.67 -16.90
C LYS A 153 3.29 -24.30 -17.32
N SER A 154 3.01 -23.92 -18.56
CA SER A 154 3.38 -22.63 -19.13
C SER A 154 2.27 -21.58 -18.92
N TYR A 155 2.69 -20.35 -18.69
CA TYR A 155 1.86 -19.17 -18.49
C TYR A 155 2.37 -18.06 -19.41
N SER A 156 1.47 -17.39 -20.11
CA SER A 156 1.72 -16.24 -20.99
C SER A 156 0.52 -15.30 -20.97
N LEU A 157 0.67 -14.10 -21.49
CA LEU A 157 -0.41 -13.12 -21.54
C LEU A 157 -1.49 -13.49 -22.55
N ASN A 158 -2.74 -13.20 -22.19
CA ASN A 158 -3.86 -13.21 -23.13
C ASN A 158 -3.75 -12.04 -24.11
N PRO A 159 -4.49 -12.06 -25.24
CA PRO A 159 -4.52 -10.94 -26.18
C PRO A 159 -5.02 -9.63 -25.54
N GLU A 160 -6.03 -9.73 -24.69
CA GLU A 160 -6.55 -8.63 -23.87
C GLU A 160 -6.13 -8.84 -22.42
N THR A 161 -5.54 -7.81 -21.82
CA THR A 161 -5.02 -7.82 -20.45
C THR A 161 -5.50 -6.59 -19.71
N ALA A 162 -5.54 -6.68 -18.39
CA ALA A 162 -5.77 -5.52 -17.53
C ALA A 162 -4.73 -4.42 -17.78
N VAL A 163 -5.11 -3.15 -17.60
CA VAL A 163 -4.17 -2.02 -17.65
C VAL A 163 -3.27 -2.07 -16.43
N LEU A 164 -1.96 -1.96 -16.64
CA LEU A 164 -0.96 -2.06 -15.57
C LEU A 164 -0.77 -0.71 -14.87
N LEU A 165 -0.79 -0.73 -13.54
CA LEU A 165 -0.34 0.35 -12.68
C LEU A 165 0.73 -0.19 -11.74
N VAL A 166 1.68 0.65 -11.31
CA VAL A 166 2.74 0.27 -10.38
C VAL A 166 2.59 1.02 -9.05
N ARG A 167 2.66 0.30 -7.94
CA ARG A 167 2.74 0.91 -6.59
C ARG A 167 4.19 0.88 -6.10
N PRO A 168 4.96 1.99 -6.20
CA PRO A 168 6.30 2.07 -5.62
C PRO A 168 6.25 2.07 -4.09
N ARG A 169 7.37 1.77 -3.45
CA ARG A 169 7.55 1.91 -2.00
C ARG A 169 7.21 3.31 -1.50
N GLY A 170 6.63 3.40 -0.30
CA GLY A 170 6.30 4.68 0.35
C GLY A 170 7.53 5.51 0.74
N LEU A 171 7.33 6.81 0.99
CA LEU A 171 8.41 7.79 1.18
C LEU A 171 9.39 7.47 2.31
N HIS A 172 8.98 6.66 3.28
CA HIS A 172 9.78 6.28 4.46
C HIS A 172 10.80 5.17 4.16
N LEU A 173 10.62 4.40 3.08
CA LEU A 173 11.50 3.28 2.75
C LEU A 173 12.69 3.74 1.91
N ASN A 174 13.89 3.30 2.32
CA ASN A 174 15.11 3.43 1.54
C ASN A 174 15.36 2.16 0.72
N GLU A 175 16.14 2.31 -0.34
CA GLU A 175 16.86 1.25 -1.02
C GLU A 175 18.29 1.24 -0.49
N ARG A 176 18.60 0.31 0.42
CA ARG A 176 19.91 0.26 1.08
C ARG A 176 21.03 -0.26 0.18
N HIS A 177 20.67 -0.93 -0.93
CA HIS A 177 21.64 -1.54 -1.83
C HIS A 177 22.29 -0.54 -2.79
N ILE A 178 21.71 0.65 -2.98
CA ILE A 178 22.26 1.72 -3.82
C ILE A 178 22.57 2.94 -2.94
N ILE A 179 23.85 3.30 -2.85
CA ILE A 179 24.35 4.41 -2.04
C ILE A 179 24.81 5.53 -2.97
N ILE A 180 24.21 6.71 -2.83
CA ILE A 180 24.52 7.91 -3.61
C ILE A 180 25.11 8.98 -2.70
N LYS A 181 26.34 9.40 -2.95
CA LYS A 181 27.08 10.37 -2.12
C LYS A 181 27.09 10.03 -0.61
N GLY A 182 27.05 8.73 -0.27
CA GLY A 182 27.06 8.25 1.11
C GLY A 182 25.68 8.09 1.75
N GLU A 183 24.60 8.39 1.03
CA GLU A 183 23.22 8.21 1.48
C GLU A 183 22.54 7.07 0.73
N GLU A 184 21.72 6.28 1.42
CA GLU A 184 20.86 5.29 0.76
C GLU A 184 19.88 6.00 -0.19
N LEU A 185 19.63 5.37 -1.34
CA LEU A 185 18.63 5.84 -2.28
C LEU A 185 17.22 5.72 -1.66
N SER A 186 16.28 6.58 -2.06
CA SER A 186 14.88 6.39 -1.71
C SER A 186 14.30 5.20 -2.49
N GLY A 187 13.63 4.27 -1.79
CA GLY A 187 12.92 3.17 -2.44
C GLY A 187 11.88 3.68 -3.42
N SER A 188 11.13 4.72 -3.03
CA SER A 188 10.16 5.40 -3.90
C SER A 188 10.79 5.88 -5.23
N LEU A 189 11.96 6.53 -5.16
CA LEU A 189 12.64 7.06 -6.35
C LEU A 189 13.24 5.96 -7.21
N MET A 190 13.75 4.87 -6.60
CA MET A 190 14.24 3.71 -7.35
C MET A 190 13.12 3.05 -8.14
N ASP A 191 12.03 2.71 -7.46
CA ASP A 191 10.92 1.95 -8.01
C ASP A 191 10.24 2.72 -9.16
N PHE A 192 9.94 3.99 -8.90
CA PHE A 192 9.42 4.91 -9.91
C PHE A 192 10.41 5.10 -11.05
N GLY A 193 11.66 5.43 -10.72
CA GLY A 193 12.68 5.85 -11.68
C GLY A 193 13.01 4.75 -12.68
N LEU A 194 13.23 3.52 -12.20
CA LEU A 194 13.49 2.38 -13.08
C LEU A 194 12.28 2.05 -13.95
N TYR A 195 11.07 2.10 -13.39
CA TYR A 195 9.87 1.79 -14.15
C TYR A 195 9.64 2.80 -15.30
N VAL A 196 9.68 4.11 -15.04
CA VAL A 196 9.49 5.10 -16.12
C VAL A 196 10.62 5.06 -17.13
N PHE A 197 11.86 4.89 -16.69
CA PHE A 197 13.02 4.90 -17.58
C PHE A 197 12.93 3.79 -18.63
N HIS A 198 12.57 2.57 -18.21
CA HIS A 198 12.53 1.42 -19.11
C HIS A 198 11.23 1.28 -19.92
N ASN A 199 10.12 1.84 -19.43
CA ASN A 199 8.80 1.51 -19.97
C ASN A 199 8.09 2.65 -20.71
N THR A 200 8.46 3.92 -20.47
CA THR A 200 7.72 5.08 -21.01
C THR A 200 7.55 4.99 -22.52
N LYS A 201 8.65 4.80 -23.26
CA LYS A 201 8.61 4.70 -24.73
C LYS A 201 7.71 3.55 -25.22
N THR A 202 7.91 2.35 -24.66
CA THR A 202 7.13 1.15 -25.02
C THR A 202 5.64 1.35 -24.79
N LEU A 203 5.27 1.95 -23.66
CA LEU A 203 3.88 2.20 -23.29
C LEU A 203 3.23 3.26 -24.19
N MET A 204 3.94 4.34 -24.50
CA MET A 204 3.43 5.38 -25.41
C MET A 204 3.23 4.89 -26.84
N GLU A 205 4.12 4.02 -27.34
CA GLU A 205 3.95 3.35 -28.64
C GLU A 205 2.69 2.46 -28.68
N GLN A 206 2.20 2.03 -27.51
CA GLN A 206 0.98 1.23 -27.34
C GLN A 206 -0.25 2.07 -26.96
N ASN A 207 -0.20 3.40 -27.05
CA ASN A 207 -1.26 4.33 -26.67
C ASN A 207 -1.69 4.23 -25.19
N THR A 208 -0.73 3.91 -24.31
CA THR A 208 -0.87 3.96 -22.85
C THR A 208 0.33 4.71 -22.26
N ALA A 209 0.50 4.75 -20.94
CA ALA A 209 1.62 5.43 -20.29
C ALA A 209 1.92 4.81 -18.91
N PRO A 210 3.08 5.14 -18.29
CA PRO A 210 3.34 4.75 -16.91
C PRO A 210 2.29 5.30 -15.95
N TYR A 211 1.63 4.39 -15.24
CA TYR A 211 0.59 4.71 -14.27
C TYR A 211 0.95 4.20 -12.88
N PHE A 212 0.56 4.94 -11.85
CA PHE A 212 1.04 4.74 -10.48
C PHE A 212 -0.07 4.67 -9.45
N TYR A 213 0.22 3.95 -8.37
CA TYR A 213 -0.46 4.06 -7.10
C TYR A 213 0.50 4.63 -6.06
N LEU A 214 0.18 5.74 -5.39
CA LEU A 214 1.06 6.39 -4.43
C LEU A 214 0.62 6.08 -2.99
N PRO A 215 1.40 5.31 -2.21
CA PRO A 215 0.99 4.86 -0.88
C PRO A 215 1.39 5.83 0.23
N LYS A 216 0.66 5.73 1.35
CA LYS A 216 1.04 6.24 2.69
C LYS A 216 1.49 7.72 2.72
N LEU A 217 0.87 8.57 1.91
CA LEU A 217 1.08 10.02 2.00
C LEU A 217 0.38 10.56 3.26
N GLU A 218 1.01 11.48 3.97
CA GLU A 218 0.49 12.06 5.22
C GLU A 218 0.15 13.56 5.10
N HIS A 219 0.66 14.22 4.06
CA HIS A 219 0.48 15.65 3.86
C HIS A 219 0.46 16.03 2.38
N TYR A 220 -0.28 17.09 2.00
CA TYR A 220 -0.35 17.52 0.59
C TYR A 220 1.00 17.98 0.01
N THR A 221 1.94 18.40 0.85
CA THR A 221 3.31 18.76 0.42
C THR A 221 4.11 17.55 -0.08
N GLU A 222 3.70 16.34 0.29
CA GLU A 222 4.26 15.10 -0.24
C GLU A 222 3.69 14.77 -1.62
N ALA A 223 2.40 15.10 -1.84
CA ALA A 223 1.80 15.06 -3.17
C ALA A 223 2.49 16.07 -4.11
N ARG A 224 2.83 17.27 -3.61
CA ARG A 224 3.64 18.25 -4.34
C ARG A 224 5.02 17.69 -4.72
N TRP A 225 5.69 17.03 -3.77
CA TRP A 225 6.99 16.40 -4.05
C TRP A 225 6.87 15.36 -5.17
N TRP A 226 5.82 14.53 -5.17
CA TRP A 226 5.55 13.60 -6.27
C TRP A 226 5.29 14.31 -7.59
N ASN A 227 4.54 15.42 -7.58
CA ASN A 227 4.30 16.22 -8.77
C ASN A 227 5.62 16.75 -9.36
N ASP A 228 6.52 17.25 -8.52
CA ASP A 228 7.84 17.74 -8.96
C ASP A 228 8.72 16.59 -9.52
N VAL A 229 8.64 15.40 -8.92
CA VAL A 229 9.31 14.19 -9.40
C VAL A 229 8.78 13.77 -10.77
N PHE A 230 7.46 13.73 -10.97
CA PHE A 230 6.84 13.42 -12.26
C PHE A 230 7.23 14.43 -13.32
N THR A 231 7.05 15.72 -13.04
CA THR A 231 7.37 16.81 -13.98
C THR A 231 8.84 16.74 -14.42
N PHE A 232 9.76 16.51 -13.49
CA PHE A 232 11.17 16.35 -13.82
C PHE A 232 11.45 15.11 -14.67
N ALA A 233 10.83 13.98 -14.35
CA ALA A 233 11.02 12.76 -15.11
C ALA A 233 10.46 12.86 -16.53
N GLU A 234 9.33 13.53 -16.72
CA GLU A 234 8.75 13.82 -18.03
C GLU A 234 9.67 14.73 -18.84
N GLU A 235 10.21 15.80 -18.24
CA GLU A 235 11.22 16.66 -18.86
C GLU A 235 12.48 15.90 -19.23
N TYR A 236 12.99 15.05 -18.32
CA TYR A 236 14.21 14.28 -18.53
C TYR A 236 14.06 13.25 -19.65
N LEU A 237 12.88 12.62 -19.76
CA LEU A 237 12.57 11.60 -20.77
C LEU A 237 12.00 12.19 -22.06
N ASP A 238 11.88 13.52 -22.17
CA ASP A 238 11.35 14.25 -23.32
C ASP A 238 9.92 13.80 -23.71
N VAL A 239 9.03 13.72 -22.70
CA VAL A 239 7.61 13.43 -22.89
C VAL A 239 6.72 14.56 -22.36
N PRO A 240 5.48 14.70 -22.87
CA PRO A 240 4.60 15.80 -22.46
C PRO A 240 4.28 15.79 -20.95
N ASN A 241 4.11 16.99 -20.36
CA ASN A 241 3.69 17.10 -18.97
C ASN A 241 2.32 16.45 -18.74
N GLY A 242 2.16 15.69 -17.66
CA GLY A 242 0.93 14.96 -17.35
C GLY A 242 0.75 13.67 -18.16
N THR A 243 1.81 13.14 -18.74
CA THR A 243 1.88 11.79 -19.32
C THR A 243 1.75 10.73 -18.23
N PHE A 244 2.48 10.88 -17.13
CA PHE A 244 2.40 9.96 -15.99
C PHE A 244 1.13 10.23 -15.19
N LYS A 245 0.40 9.17 -14.87
CA LYS A 245 -0.81 9.28 -14.04
C LYS A 245 -0.68 8.57 -12.72
N ALA A 246 -1.30 9.12 -11.67
CA ALA A 246 -1.26 8.59 -10.32
C ALA A 246 -2.65 8.48 -9.69
N THR A 247 -2.86 7.40 -8.94
CA THR A 247 -3.95 7.26 -7.98
C THR A 247 -3.35 7.29 -6.58
N VAL A 248 -3.85 8.13 -5.67
CA VAL A 248 -3.28 8.24 -4.32
C VAL A 248 -4.11 7.41 -3.33
N LEU A 249 -3.46 6.57 -2.54
CA LEU A 249 -4.14 5.85 -1.46
C LEU A 249 -4.33 6.83 -0.29
N ILE A 250 -5.59 7.10 0.09
CA ILE A 250 -5.88 7.88 1.30
C ILE A 250 -5.91 6.91 2.47
N GLU A 251 -4.76 6.34 2.80
CA GLU A 251 -4.64 5.29 3.80
C GLU A 251 -3.91 5.77 5.06
N THR A 252 -3.81 7.08 5.24
CA THR A 252 -3.38 7.71 6.48
C THR A 252 -4.48 8.61 7.02
N ILE A 253 -4.63 8.67 8.34
CA ILE A 253 -5.68 9.48 8.96
C ILE A 253 -5.53 10.96 8.59
N THR A 254 -4.31 11.46 8.49
CA THR A 254 -4.02 12.87 8.18
C THR A 254 -4.35 13.25 6.73
N ALA A 255 -4.20 12.32 5.78
CA ALA A 255 -4.56 12.56 4.37
C ALA A 255 -6.06 12.81 4.18
N SER A 256 -6.93 12.23 5.01
CA SER A 256 -8.38 12.43 4.92
C SER A 256 -8.84 13.86 5.20
N PHE A 257 -7.97 14.70 5.80
CA PHE A 257 -8.20 16.12 6.05
C PHE A 257 -7.64 17.04 4.96
N GLN A 258 -6.98 16.49 3.94
CA GLN A 258 -6.21 17.22 2.94
C GLN A 258 -6.50 16.73 1.52
N LEU A 259 -7.69 16.17 1.29
CA LEU A 259 -8.05 15.52 0.03
C LEU A 259 -8.00 16.50 -1.16
N ASP A 260 -8.63 17.66 -1.03
CA ASP A 260 -8.63 18.68 -2.09
C ASP A 260 -7.21 19.18 -2.37
N GLU A 261 -6.40 19.35 -1.33
CA GLU A 261 -5.01 19.80 -1.44
C GLU A 261 -4.12 18.75 -2.12
N ILE A 262 -4.24 17.47 -1.76
CA ILE A 262 -3.53 16.37 -2.43
C ILE A 262 -3.90 16.33 -3.92
N ILE A 263 -5.19 16.46 -4.25
CA ILE A 263 -5.65 16.50 -5.64
C ILE A 263 -5.09 17.73 -6.35
N TYR A 264 -5.08 18.89 -5.70
CA TYR A 264 -4.61 20.15 -6.30
C TYR A 264 -3.11 20.12 -6.60
N GLU A 265 -2.29 19.62 -5.67
CA GLU A 265 -0.84 19.54 -5.82
C GLU A 265 -0.42 18.55 -6.91
N LEU A 266 -1.24 17.53 -7.19
CA LEU A 266 -1.03 16.55 -8.26
C LEU A 266 -1.94 16.77 -9.46
N LYS A 267 -2.61 17.93 -9.62
CA LYS A 267 -3.73 18.10 -10.56
C LYS A 267 -3.43 17.68 -12.00
N ASP A 268 -2.20 17.79 -12.47
CA ASP A 268 -1.82 17.41 -13.84
C ASP A 268 -1.61 15.89 -14.00
N HIS A 269 -1.34 15.18 -12.91
CA HIS A 269 -0.97 13.77 -12.86
C HIS A 269 -2.02 12.89 -12.16
N ILE A 270 -2.88 13.43 -11.30
CA ILE A 270 -3.81 12.62 -10.52
C ILE A 270 -5.06 12.22 -11.32
N VAL A 271 -5.47 10.96 -11.18
CA VAL A 271 -6.67 10.40 -11.82
C VAL A 271 -7.64 9.76 -10.83
N GLY A 272 -7.23 9.60 -9.57
CA GLY A 272 -8.13 9.13 -8.53
C GLY A 272 -7.53 9.09 -7.13
N LEU A 273 -8.39 8.82 -6.16
CA LEU A 273 -8.04 8.46 -4.80
C LEU A 273 -8.58 7.06 -4.49
N ASN A 274 -7.94 6.33 -3.57
CA ASN A 274 -8.38 5.02 -3.11
C ASN A 274 -8.69 5.02 -1.61
N CYS A 275 -9.73 4.28 -1.23
CA CYS A 275 -10.08 4.01 0.16
C CYS A 275 -9.44 2.71 0.70
N GLY A 276 -8.61 2.84 1.73
CA GLY A 276 -7.98 1.72 2.44
C GLY A 276 -8.68 1.38 3.77
N ARG A 277 -8.38 0.20 4.34
CA ARG A 277 -8.86 -0.19 5.69
C ARG A 277 -7.72 -0.38 6.67
N TRP A 278 -6.83 -1.36 6.44
CA TRP A 278 -5.81 -1.71 7.43
C TRP A 278 -4.80 -0.61 7.68
N ASP A 279 -4.19 -0.05 6.64
CA ASP A 279 -3.28 1.08 6.78
C ASP A 279 -3.96 2.31 7.41
N TYR A 280 -5.22 2.58 7.06
CA TYR A 280 -5.94 3.73 7.62
C TYR A 280 -6.20 3.58 9.12
N ILE A 281 -6.63 2.40 9.58
CA ILE A 281 -6.82 2.12 11.01
C ILE A 281 -5.48 2.05 11.74
N PHE A 282 -4.45 1.49 11.10
CA PHE A 282 -3.09 1.50 11.63
C PHE A 282 -2.60 2.94 11.84
N SER A 283 -2.75 3.80 10.83
CA SER A 283 -2.42 5.23 10.91
C SER A 283 -3.24 5.94 11.99
N TYR A 284 -4.54 5.65 12.09
CA TYR A 284 -5.42 6.19 13.12
C TYR A 284 -4.90 5.88 14.53
N ILE A 285 -4.51 4.62 14.80
CA ILE A 285 -3.92 4.25 16.10
C ILE A 285 -2.55 4.90 16.28
N LYS A 286 -1.69 4.83 15.26
CA LYS A 286 -0.33 5.36 15.29
C LYS A 286 -0.30 6.85 15.62
N LYS A 287 -1.15 7.66 15.01
CA LYS A 287 -1.16 9.12 15.20
C LYS A 287 -1.77 9.52 16.54
N PHE A 288 -2.80 8.81 17.03
CA PHE A 288 -3.47 9.11 18.31
C PHE A 288 -3.04 8.23 19.48
N ARG A 289 -1.93 7.50 19.34
CA ARG A 289 -1.40 6.52 20.31
C ARG A 289 -1.22 7.02 21.75
N ASN A 290 -1.10 8.33 21.93
CA ASN A 290 -0.86 8.99 23.22
C ASN A 290 -2.09 9.76 23.74
N HIS A 291 -3.21 9.73 23.01
CA HIS A 291 -4.43 10.40 23.46
C HIS A 291 -5.03 9.69 24.68
N PRO A 292 -5.44 10.43 25.72
CA PRO A 292 -6.07 9.82 26.89
C PRO A 292 -7.40 9.18 26.51
N ASN A 293 -7.67 7.98 27.03
CA ASN A 293 -8.88 7.19 26.76
C ASN A 293 -9.09 6.79 25.29
N PHE A 294 -8.04 6.86 24.46
CA PHE A 294 -8.11 6.43 23.07
C PHE A 294 -7.73 4.95 22.95
N VAL A 295 -8.72 4.11 22.67
CA VAL A 295 -8.55 2.66 22.47
C VAL A 295 -9.41 2.23 21.30
N VAL A 296 -8.82 1.48 20.36
CA VAL A 296 -9.53 0.88 19.25
C VAL A 296 -9.86 -0.58 19.59
N PRO A 297 -11.10 -1.07 19.38
CA PRO A 297 -11.47 -2.46 19.65
C PRO A 297 -10.80 -3.43 18.66
N ASN A 298 -11.07 -4.73 18.77
CA ASN A 298 -10.58 -5.73 17.83
C ASN A 298 -10.75 -5.25 16.37
N ARG A 299 -9.68 -5.27 15.56
CA ARG A 299 -9.68 -4.74 14.17
C ARG A 299 -10.79 -5.29 13.27
N ASP A 300 -11.21 -6.53 13.51
CA ASP A 300 -12.30 -7.17 12.76
C ASP A 300 -13.64 -6.44 12.95
N GLN A 301 -13.86 -5.83 14.12
CA GLN A 301 -15.06 -5.06 14.45
C GLN A 301 -15.05 -3.65 13.83
N VAL A 302 -13.87 -3.12 13.50
CA VAL A 302 -13.71 -1.81 12.85
C VAL A 302 -13.88 -1.97 11.34
N THR A 303 -15.13 -2.04 10.90
CA THR A 303 -15.49 -2.24 9.49
C THR A 303 -15.66 -0.91 8.74
N MET A 304 -15.82 -0.95 7.41
CA MET A 304 -16.11 0.23 6.60
C MET A 304 -17.47 0.89 6.92
N THR A 305 -18.32 0.26 7.74
CA THR A 305 -19.56 0.88 8.24
C THR A 305 -19.40 1.52 9.60
N SER A 306 -18.21 1.47 10.21
CA SER A 306 -17.92 2.21 11.44
C SER A 306 -18.03 3.71 11.14
N PRO A 307 -18.57 4.55 12.05
CA PRO A 307 -18.89 5.95 11.75
C PRO A 307 -17.77 6.73 11.06
N PHE A 308 -16.56 6.70 11.62
CA PHE A 308 -15.42 7.41 11.04
C PHE A 308 -14.96 6.86 9.68
N MET A 309 -15.04 5.54 9.46
CA MET A 309 -14.70 4.91 8.18
C MET A 309 -15.74 5.22 7.10
N ASP A 310 -17.02 5.25 7.47
CA ASP A 310 -18.11 5.62 6.57
C ASP A 310 -18.01 7.10 6.17
N ALA A 311 -17.79 7.99 7.15
CA ALA A 311 -17.53 9.41 6.92
C ALA A 311 -16.34 9.64 5.98
N TYR A 312 -15.22 8.97 6.26
CA TYR A 312 -14.02 8.96 5.42
C TYR A 312 -14.32 8.52 3.98
N SER A 313 -14.97 7.37 3.78
CA SER A 313 -15.24 6.84 2.44
C SER A 313 -16.12 7.77 1.61
N LYS A 314 -17.15 8.33 2.23
CA LYS A 314 -18.09 9.25 1.57
C LYS A 314 -17.44 10.59 1.26
N LEU A 315 -16.56 11.08 2.14
CA LEU A 315 -15.81 12.32 1.89
C LEU A 315 -14.83 12.16 0.72
N VAL A 316 -14.14 11.02 0.61
CA VAL A 316 -13.27 10.72 -0.54
C VAL A 316 -14.07 10.78 -1.84
N ILE A 317 -15.22 10.11 -1.91
CA ILE A 317 -16.10 10.15 -3.10
C ILE A 317 -16.49 11.59 -3.44
N GLN A 318 -16.98 12.35 -2.46
CA GLN A 318 -17.41 13.73 -2.66
C GLN A 318 -16.28 14.60 -3.23
N ARG A 319 -15.07 14.49 -2.68
CA ARG A 319 -13.92 15.28 -3.14
C ARG A 319 -13.41 14.84 -4.50
N CYS A 320 -13.29 13.54 -4.76
CA CYS A 320 -12.90 13.04 -6.07
C CYS A 320 -13.82 13.55 -7.18
N HIS A 321 -15.14 13.38 -7.01
CA HIS A 321 -16.11 13.72 -8.05
C HIS A 321 -16.24 15.22 -8.24
N LYS A 322 -16.14 16.02 -7.17
CA LYS A 322 -16.02 17.48 -7.26
C LYS A 322 -14.86 17.88 -8.17
N ARG A 323 -13.72 17.19 -8.08
CA ARG A 323 -12.50 17.50 -8.84
C ARG A 323 -12.37 16.74 -10.16
N GLY A 324 -13.36 15.92 -10.53
CA GLY A 324 -13.37 15.20 -11.80
C GLY A 324 -12.39 14.02 -11.87
N ILE A 325 -12.06 13.42 -10.71
CA ILE A 325 -11.21 12.22 -10.62
C ILE A 325 -11.99 11.06 -9.99
N LEU A 326 -11.42 9.85 -10.07
CA LEU A 326 -12.09 8.64 -9.61
C LEU A 326 -11.92 8.41 -8.09
N ALA A 327 -12.93 7.82 -7.45
CA ALA A 327 -12.90 7.31 -6.09
C ALA A 327 -12.97 5.78 -6.09
N ILE A 328 -11.83 5.12 -5.84
CA ILE A 328 -11.73 3.66 -5.81
C ILE A 328 -12.00 3.13 -4.39
N GLY A 329 -12.84 2.11 -4.28
CA GLY A 329 -13.20 1.42 -3.04
C GLY A 329 -12.11 0.44 -2.55
N GLY A 330 -12.38 -0.22 -1.43
CA GLY A 330 -11.37 -0.98 -0.69
C GLY A 330 -11.15 -2.42 -1.15
N MET A 331 -10.26 -3.11 -0.43
CA MET A 331 -9.84 -4.48 -0.71
C MET A 331 -10.88 -5.53 -0.28
N ALA A 332 -11.09 -6.55 -1.13
CA ALA A 332 -11.58 -7.86 -0.73
C ALA A 332 -10.44 -8.90 -0.87
N ALA A 333 -9.92 -9.35 0.28
CA ALA A 333 -8.72 -10.19 0.37
C ALA A 333 -9.02 -11.71 0.42
N GLN A 334 -10.28 -12.13 0.27
CA GLN A 334 -10.68 -13.52 0.47
C GLN A 334 -10.07 -14.46 -0.59
N ILE A 335 -9.52 -15.58 -0.12
CA ILE A 335 -9.04 -16.68 -0.95
C ILE A 335 -10.12 -17.78 -0.97
N PRO A 336 -10.48 -18.33 -2.15
CA PRO A 336 -11.48 -19.38 -2.25
C PRO A 336 -11.18 -20.61 -1.37
N ILE A 337 -12.16 -21.02 -0.57
CA ILE A 337 -12.04 -22.14 0.39
C ILE A 337 -12.47 -23.43 -0.30
N LYS A 338 -11.53 -24.07 -1.02
CA LYS A 338 -11.82 -25.25 -1.87
C LYS A 338 -12.42 -26.44 -1.11
N ASN A 339 -12.02 -26.63 0.15
CA ASN A 339 -12.40 -27.80 0.94
C ASN A 339 -13.65 -27.57 1.80
N ASN A 340 -14.28 -26.40 1.74
CA ASN A 340 -15.50 -26.10 2.48
C ASN A 340 -16.44 -25.17 1.67
N PRO A 341 -17.34 -25.74 0.85
CA PRO A 341 -18.24 -24.97 0.00
C PRO A 341 -19.14 -23.99 0.75
N SER A 342 -19.59 -24.33 1.96
CA SER A 342 -20.45 -23.45 2.78
C SER A 342 -19.67 -22.22 3.25
N ALA A 343 -18.50 -22.42 3.83
CA ALA A 343 -17.64 -21.32 4.27
C ALA A 343 -17.20 -20.44 3.08
N ASN A 344 -16.94 -21.06 1.92
CA ASN A 344 -16.65 -20.32 0.69
C ASN A 344 -17.82 -19.44 0.24
N ALA A 345 -19.05 -19.97 0.26
CA ALA A 345 -20.24 -19.21 -0.12
C ALA A 345 -20.49 -18.03 0.84
N GLU A 346 -20.30 -18.22 2.14
CA GLU A 346 -20.39 -17.15 3.13
C GLU A 346 -19.33 -16.07 2.92
N ALA A 347 -18.09 -16.45 2.60
CA ALA A 347 -17.02 -15.51 2.30
C ALA A 347 -17.32 -14.68 1.05
N LEU A 348 -17.79 -15.32 -0.04
CA LEU A 348 -18.17 -14.63 -1.27
C LEU A 348 -19.39 -13.72 -1.08
N GLU A 349 -20.36 -14.10 -0.24
CA GLU A 349 -21.51 -13.24 0.07
C GLU A 349 -21.10 -11.99 0.85
N LYS A 350 -20.09 -12.09 1.74
CA LYS A 350 -19.52 -10.91 2.41
C LYS A 350 -18.88 -9.97 1.38
N VAL A 351 -18.07 -10.51 0.46
CA VAL A 351 -17.48 -9.73 -0.65
C VAL A 351 -18.57 -9.03 -1.44
N ARG A 352 -19.60 -9.76 -1.86
CA ARG A 352 -20.73 -9.21 -2.64
C ARG A 352 -21.42 -8.07 -1.89
N LYS A 353 -21.73 -8.22 -0.60
CA LYS A 353 -22.36 -7.16 0.22
C LYS A 353 -21.48 -5.92 0.36
N ASP A 354 -20.18 -6.12 0.59
CA ASP A 354 -19.23 -5.02 0.69
C ASP A 354 -19.10 -4.25 -0.63
N LYS A 355 -18.99 -4.96 -1.76
CA LYS A 355 -18.91 -4.33 -3.10
C LYS A 355 -20.22 -3.64 -3.48
N ASN A 356 -21.35 -4.21 -3.10
CA ASN A 356 -22.67 -3.58 -3.26
C ASN A 356 -22.76 -2.24 -2.52
N ARG A 357 -22.25 -2.18 -1.29
CA ARG A 357 -22.20 -0.93 -0.51
C ARG A 357 -21.32 0.11 -1.21
N GLU A 358 -20.13 -0.29 -1.65
CA GLU A 358 -19.17 0.61 -2.28
C GLU A 358 -19.73 1.27 -3.54
N VAL A 359 -20.25 0.47 -4.47
CA VAL A 359 -20.83 1.00 -5.72
C VAL A 359 -22.04 1.91 -5.43
N LYS A 360 -22.89 1.56 -4.47
CA LYS A 360 -24.05 2.38 -4.09
C LYS A 360 -23.68 3.68 -3.38
N ASN A 361 -22.55 3.72 -2.68
CA ASN A 361 -22.05 4.96 -2.07
C ASN A 361 -21.53 5.96 -3.10
N GLY A 362 -21.13 5.49 -4.28
CA GLY A 362 -20.59 6.32 -5.34
C GLY A 362 -19.19 5.95 -5.83
N HIS A 363 -18.55 4.88 -5.33
CA HIS A 363 -17.23 4.49 -5.83
C HIS A 363 -17.25 4.13 -7.33
N ASP A 364 -16.18 4.48 -8.05
CA ASP A 364 -16.00 4.19 -9.48
C ASP A 364 -15.36 2.82 -9.75
N GLY A 365 -14.86 2.18 -8.69
CA GLY A 365 -14.22 0.88 -8.77
C GLY A 365 -13.92 0.30 -7.40
N THR A 366 -13.30 -0.88 -7.38
CA THR A 366 -12.96 -1.59 -6.15
C THR A 366 -11.75 -2.50 -6.31
N TRP A 367 -11.10 -2.88 -5.20
CA TRP A 367 -10.03 -3.85 -5.16
C TRP A 367 -10.43 -5.29 -4.80
N VAL A 368 -9.71 -6.24 -5.39
CA VAL A 368 -9.67 -7.66 -5.02
C VAL A 368 -8.23 -8.17 -5.00
N ALA A 369 -7.90 -9.13 -4.12
CA ALA A 369 -6.56 -9.72 -4.04
C ALA A 369 -6.42 -11.06 -4.79
N HIS A 370 -7.51 -11.61 -5.30
CA HIS A 370 -7.51 -12.94 -5.92
C HIS A 370 -8.39 -12.98 -7.19
N PRO A 371 -7.92 -13.57 -8.31
CA PRO A 371 -8.67 -13.60 -9.58
C PRO A 371 -10.10 -14.15 -9.47
N ALA A 372 -10.32 -15.13 -8.59
CA ALA A 372 -11.65 -15.72 -8.37
C ALA A 372 -12.70 -14.73 -7.83
N LEU A 373 -12.29 -13.60 -7.24
CA LEU A 373 -13.20 -12.57 -6.75
C LEU A 373 -13.59 -11.55 -7.82
N VAL A 374 -12.83 -11.49 -8.93
CA VAL A 374 -13.05 -10.51 -10.00
C VAL A 374 -14.47 -10.59 -10.53
N ALA A 375 -14.97 -11.79 -10.85
CA ALA A 375 -16.31 -11.96 -11.39
C ALA A 375 -17.42 -11.51 -10.42
N VAL A 376 -17.23 -11.72 -9.10
CA VAL A 376 -18.20 -11.31 -8.08
C VAL A 376 -18.24 -9.78 -7.96
N ALA A 377 -17.07 -9.14 -7.89
CA ALA A 377 -16.97 -7.68 -7.84
C ALA A 377 -17.50 -7.03 -9.13
N MET A 378 -17.13 -7.60 -10.29
CA MET A 378 -17.52 -7.12 -11.62
C MET A 378 -19.05 -7.12 -11.74
N SER A 379 -19.71 -8.21 -11.35
CA SER A 379 -21.18 -8.33 -11.42
C SER A 379 -21.90 -7.27 -10.59
N GLU A 380 -21.41 -6.96 -9.37
CA GLU A 380 -22.02 -5.91 -8.55
C GLU A 380 -21.78 -4.53 -9.16
N PHE A 381 -20.58 -4.22 -9.65
CA PHE A 381 -20.31 -2.93 -10.29
C PHE A 381 -21.06 -2.78 -11.63
N ASP A 382 -21.08 -3.79 -12.50
CA ASP A 382 -21.85 -3.78 -13.75
C ASP A 382 -23.34 -3.49 -13.53
N LYS A 383 -23.90 -4.02 -12.43
CA LYS A 383 -25.32 -3.88 -12.10
C LYS A 383 -25.70 -2.48 -11.64
N TYR A 384 -24.86 -1.82 -10.84
CA TYR A 384 -25.19 -0.53 -10.22
C TYR A 384 -24.43 0.66 -10.81
N MET A 385 -23.38 0.41 -11.61
CA MET A 385 -22.59 1.38 -12.37
C MET A 385 -22.59 0.98 -13.87
N PRO A 386 -23.68 1.24 -14.61
CA PRO A 386 -23.78 0.89 -16.03
C PRO A 386 -22.89 1.75 -16.93
N THR A 387 -22.46 2.92 -16.45
CA THR A 387 -21.46 3.79 -17.10
C THR A 387 -20.04 3.30 -16.82
N PRO A 388 -19.01 3.81 -17.51
CA PRO A 388 -17.61 3.49 -17.20
C PRO A 388 -17.20 3.82 -15.76
N ASN A 389 -17.81 4.86 -15.19
CA ASN A 389 -17.57 5.38 -13.84
C ASN A 389 -18.80 6.15 -13.33
N GLN A 390 -18.75 6.64 -12.09
CA GLN A 390 -19.79 7.37 -11.36
C GLN A 390 -19.43 8.82 -11.04
N LEU A 391 -18.59 9.49 -11.85
CA LEU A 391 -18.22 10.90 -11.65
C LEU A 391 -19.42 11.87 -11.50
N HIS A 392 -20.61 11.46 -11.95
CA HIS A 392 -21.87 12.20 -11.80
C HIS A 392 -22.51 12.11 -10.41
N VAL A 393 -22.06 11.20 -9.53
CA VAL A 393 -22.57 10.99 -8.16
C VAL A 393 -21.80 11.90 -7.21
N THR A 394 -22.08 13.21 -7.20
CA THR A 394 -21.23 14.22 -6.53
C THR A 394 -21.25 14.17 -5.01
N ARG A 395 -22.23 13.47 -4.40
CA ARG A 395 -22.45 13.40 -2.95
C ARG A 395 -22.57 14.77 -2.28
N GLU A 396 -23.25 15.72 -2.91
CA GLU A 396 -23.59 17.02 -2.30
C GLU A 396 -24.58 16.89 -1.13
N ASP A 397 -25.18 15.72 -0.95
CA ASP A 397 -26.12 15.39 0.14
C ASP A 397 -25.48 15.28 1.53
N ILE A 398 -24.14 15.18 1.61
CA ILE A 398 -23.42 14.99 2.87
C ILE A 398 -22.61 16.21 3.27
N GLN A 399 -22.50 16.42 4.58
CA GLN A 399 -21.58 17.36 5.18
C GLN A 399 -20.83 16.65 6.30
N ILE A 400 -19.61 16.22 6.01
CA ILE A 400 -18.74 15.52 6.97
C ILE A 400 -17.91 16.54 7.76
N THR A 401 -17.91 16.39 9.08
CA THR A 401 -17.17 17.22 10.03
C THR A 401 -15.83 16.59 10.40
N GLU A 402 -14.91 17.41 10.92
CA GLU A 402 -13.62 16.93 11.45
C GLU A 402 -13.80 15.89 12.56
N ALA A 403 -14.81 16.07 13.42
CA ALA A 403 -15.09 15.18 14.54
C ALA A 403 -15.57 13.78 14.08
N GLU A 404 -16.37 13.71 13.01
CA GLU A 404 -16.83 12.44 12.45
C GLU A 404 -15.67 11.63 11.88
N LEU A 405 -14.66 12.27 11.28
CA LEU A 405 -13.47 11.58 10.72
C LEU A 405 -12.56 10.96 11.78
N VAL A 406 -12.69 11.36 13.05
CA VAL A 406 -11.88 10.85 14.17
C VAL A 406 -12.73 10.24 15.28
N GLU A 407 -13.97 9.86 14.97
CA GLU A 407 -14.84 9.22 15.94
C GLU A 407 -14.28 7.86 16.37
N ILE A 408 -14.21 7.61 17.69
CA ILE A 408 -13.70 6.35 18.23
C ILE A 408 -14.69 5.21 17.93
N PRO A 409 -14.27 4.16 17.19
CA PRO A 409 -15.14 3.04 16.89
C PRO A 409 -15.52 2.26 18.15
N GLN A 410 -16.77 1.82 18.21
CA GLN A 410 -17.29 1.01 19.31
C GLN A 410 -16.96 -0.48 19.12
N GLY A 411 -16.73 -1.19 20.22
CA GLY A 411 -16.47 -2.62 20.20
C GLY A 411 -15.79 -3.13 21.47
N THR A 412 -15.26 -4.35 21.41
CA THR A 412 -14.58 -5.00 22.53
C THR A 412 -13.15 -5.41 22.19
N VAL A 413 -12.30 -5.49 23.22
CA VAL A 413 -10.99 -6.13 23.15
C VAL A 413 -11.12 -7.51 23.78
N THR A 414 -10.70 -8.56 23.08
CA THR A 414 -10.84 -9.95 23.55
C THR A 414 -9.51 -10.69 23.49
N GLU A 415 -9.32 -11.71 24.34
CA GLU A 415 -8.13 -12.58 24.26
C GLU A 415 -7.99 -13.19 22.86
N ALA A 416 -9.08 -13.64 22.24
CA ALA A 416 -9.07 -14.18 20.90
C ALA A 416 -8.56 -13.16 19.85
N GLY A 417 -8.91 -11.87 20.00
CA GLY A 417 -8.39 -10.80 19.15
C GLY A 417 -6.88 -10.60 19.33
N ILE A 418 -6.39 -10.62 20.57
CA ILE A 418 -4.97 -10.52 20.89
C ILE A 418 -4.18 -11.69 20.29
N ARG A 419 -4.62 -12.93 20.56
CA ARG A 419 -3.99 -14.15 20.01
C ARG A 419 -3.95 -14.13 18.49
N LYS A 420 -5.06 -13.74 17.84
CA LYS A 420 -5.12 -13.59 16.38
C LYS A 420 -4.08 -12.60 15.87
N ASN A 421 -3.92 -11.45 16.52
CA ASN A 421 -2.96 -10.43 16.11
C ASN A 421 -1.50 -10.91 16.30
N ILE A 422 -1.19 -11.55 17.43
CA ILE A 422 0.14 -12.15 17.67
C ILE A 422 0.44 -13.17 16.57
N ASN A 423 -0.47 -14.11 16.37
CA ASN A 423 -0.28 -15.20 15.43
C ASN A 423 -0.15 -14.72 13.97
N VAL A 424 -1.09 -13.90 13.47
CA VAL A 424 -1.03 -13.39 12.09
C VAL A 424 0.18 -12.49 11.87
N GLY A 425 0.51 -11.62 12.84
CA GLY A 425 1.67 -10.74 12.75
C GLY A 425 2.99 -11.52 12.63
N ILE A 426 3.17 -12.57 13.43
CA ILE A 426 4.34 -13.44 13.37
C ILE A 426 4.39 -14.25 12.07
N LEU A 427 3.29 -14.89 11.66
CA LEU A 427 3.24 -15.70 10.44
C LEU A 427 3.54 -14.86 9.19
N TYR A 428 3.02 -13.63 9.14
CA TYR A 428 3.32 -12.70 8.07
C TYR A 428 4.80 -12.28 8.09
N LEU A 429 5.32 -11.86 9.25
CA LEU A 429 6.69 -11.40 9.40
C LEU A 429 7.71 -12.50 9.03
N GLU A 430 7.43 -13.75 9.40
CA GLU A 430 8.26 -14.89 9.00
C GLU A 430 8.34 -15.04 7.48
N ALA A 431 7.21 -14.98 6.78
CA ALA A 431 7.15 -15.09 5.33
C ALA A 431 7.84 -13.90 4.65
N TRP A 432 7.64 -12.69 5.18
CA TRP A 432 8.28 -11.46 4.69
C TRP A 432 9.81 -11.55 4.80
N LEU A 433 10.33 -12.04 5.92
CA LEU A 433 11.77 -12.29 6.14
C LEU A 433 12.36 -13.39 5.23
N ARG A 434 11.51 -14.19 4.58
CA ARG A 434 11.89 -15.15 3.54
C ARG A 434 11.74 -14.60 2.12
N GLY A 435 11.37 -13.33 1.97
CA GLY A 435 11.17 -12.68 0.67
C GLY A 435 9.73 -12.72 0.13
N TYR A 436 8.74 -13.11 0.93
CA TYR A 436 7.33 -13.19 0.51
C TYR A 436 6.47 -12.13 1.20
N GLY A 437 6.05 -11.10 0.47
CA GLY A 437 5.20 -10.02 1.00
C GLY A 437 3.68 -10.24 0.84
N ALA A 438 3.26 -11.18 0.00
CA ALA A 438 1.86 -11.54 -0.23
C ALA A 438 1.62 -12.95 0.32
N VAL A 439 0.90 -13.06 1.44
CA VAL A 439 0.87 -14.30 2.23
C VAL A 439 -0.55 -14.78 2.45
N ALA A 440 -0.84 -16.02 2.05
CA ALA A 440 -2.13 -16.65 2.30
C ALA A 440 -2.23 -17.13 3.76
N LEU A 441 -2.90 -16.38 4.62
CA LEU A 441 -3.12 -16.71 6.03
C LEU A 441 -4.63 -16.84 6.31
N TYR A 442 -5.05 -17.99 6.84
CA TYR A 442 -6.45 -18.24 7.21
C TYR A 442 -7.49 -17.91 6.12
N ASN A 443 -7.15 -18.21 4.86
CA ASN A 443 -7.94 -17.92 3.66
C ASN A 443 -8.10 -16.42 3.32
N LEU A 444 -7.18 -15.58 3.79
CA LEU A 444 -7.02 -14.19 3.37
C LEU A 444 -5.64 -14.03 2.73
N MET A 445 -5.55 -13.20 1.69
CA MET A 445 -4.28 -12.74 1.14
C MET A 445 -3.85 -11.51 1.93
N GLU A 446 -2.89 -11.68 2.82
CA GLU A 446 -2.41 -10.65 3.72
C GLU A 446 -1.14 -9.97 3.16
N ASP A 447 -1.00 -8.69 3.44
CA ASP A 447 0.15 -7.83 3.14
C ASP A 447 0.67 -7.17 4.43
N ALA A 448 1.66 -6.28 4.31
CA ALA A 448 2.34 -5.71 5.48
C ALA A 448 1.39 -4.90 6.37
N ALA A 449 0.39 -4.22 5.80
CA ALA A 449 -0.63 -3.50 6.56
C ALA A 449 -1.37 -4.40 7.56
N THR A 450 -1.57 -5.69 7.26
CA THR A 450 -2.17 -6.65 8.21
C THR A 450 -1.25 -6.90 9.41
N ALA A 451 0.06 -7.05 9.20
CA ALA A 451 1.01 -7.21 10.29
C ALA A 451 1.17 -5.91 11.10
N GLU A 452 1.12 -4.75 10.43
CA GLU A 452 1.18 -3.43 11.07
C GLU A 452 0.01 -3.20 12.01
N ILE A 453 -1.24 -3.39 11.54
CA ILE A 453 -2.39 -3.24 12.44
C ILE A 453 -2.36 -4.28 13.57
N SER A 454 -1.86 -5.49 13.30
CA SER A 454 -1.79 -6.55 14.31
C SER A 454 -0.84 -6.18 15.45
N ARG A 455 0.42 -5.81 15.16
CA ARG A 455 1.39 -5.40 16.20
C ARG A 455 0.99 -4.09 16.88
N THR A 456 0.41 -3.16 16.12
CA THR A 456 -0.03 -1.85 16.63
C THR A 456 -1.17 -1.98 17.64
N GLN A 457 -2.14 -2.88 17.39
CA GLN A 457 -3.20 -3.14 18.36
C GLN A 457 -2.68 -3.77 19.65
N VAL A 458 -1.82 -4.78 19.54
CA VAL A 458 -1.24 -5.43 20.73
C VAL A 458 -0.42 -4.41 21.54
N TRP A 459 0.41 -3.60 20.89
CA TRP A 459 1.15 -2.51 21.53
C TRP A 459 0.21 -1.51 22.23
N GLN A 460 -0.84 -1.03 21.55
CA GLN A 460 -1.77 -0.04 22.10
C GLN A 460 -2.48 -0.59 23.35
N TRP A 461 -2.98 -1.82 23.23
CA TRP A 461 -3.70 -2.48 24.31
C TRP A 461 -2.82 -2.73 25.52
N LEU A 462 -1.56 -3.14 25.30
CA LEU A 462 -0.59 -3.40 26.36
C LEU A 462 -0.18 -2.10 27.05
N LYS A 463 0.18 -1.07 26.29
CA LYS A 463 0.57 0.25 26.82
C LYS A 463 -0.52 0.87 27.69
N ASN A 464 -1.77 0.79 27.25
CA ASN A 464 -2.91 1.35 27.98
C ASN A 464 -3.47 0.37 29.03
N GLU A 465 -2.87 -0.81 29.14
CA GLU A 465 -3.31 -1.93 29.95
C GLU A 465 -4.84 -2.12 29.94
N VAL A 466 -5.39 -2.24 28.74
CA VAL A 466 -6.84 -2.22 28.53
C VAL A 466 -7.54 -3.38 29.22
N LYS A 467 -8.82 -3.19 29.56
CA LYS A 467 -9.66 -4.24 30.12
C LYS A 467 -10.23 -5.09 28.97
N LEU A 468 -9.99 -6.40 29.03
CA LEU A 468 -10.60 -7.38 28.12
C LEU A 468 -12.09 -7.55 28.42
N GLU A 469 -12.83 -8.11 27.46
CA GLU A 469 -14.25 -8.43 27.59
C GLU A 469 -14.55 -9.34 28.79
N ASP A 470 -13.66 -10.30 29.11
CA ASP A 470 -13.76 -11.16 30.29
C ASP A 470 -13.35 -10.49 31.62
N GLY A 471 -12.92 -9.23 31.55
CA GLY A 471 -12.61 -8.39 32.69
C GLY A 471 -11.16 -8.41 33.17
N ARG A 472 -10.30 -9.25 32.61
CA ARG A 472 -8.85 -9.19 32.87
C ARG A 472 -8.25 -7.89 32.33
N LYS A 473 -7.15 -7.48 32.94
CA LYS A 473 -6.33 -6.35 32.49
C LYS A 473 -5.21 -6.89 31.61
N PHE A 474 -5.04 -6.35 30.41
CA PHE A 474 -3.99 -6.78 29.49
C PHE A 474 -2.65 -6.11 29.86
N ASN A 475 -1.98 -6.69 30.86
CA ASN A 475 -0.67 -6.26 31.34
C ASN A 475 0.46 -7.14 30.77
N ILE A 476 1.70 -6.81 31.13
CA ILE A 476 2.90 -7.52 30.65
C ILE A 476 2.88 -9.02 30.94
N ALA A 477 2.33 -9.43 32.09
CA ALA A 477 2.26 -10.83 32.48
C ALA A 477 1.27 -11.60 31.59
N LEU A 478 0.09 -11.04 31.32
CA LEU A 478 -0.86 -11.65 30.40
C LEU A 478 -0.35 -11.63 28.96
N TYR A 479 0.35 -10.57 28.54
CA TYR A 479 1.00 -10.56 27.22
C TYR A 479 2.01 -11.69 27.06
N ALA A 480 2.93 -11.86 28.01
CA ALA A 480 3.94 -12.93 27.97
C ALA A 480 3.29 -14.32 27.91
N GLU A 481 2.26 -14.56 28.73
CA GLU A 481 1.51 -15.82 28.72
C GLU A 481 0.87 -16.11 27.34
N LEU A 482 0.19 -15.12 26.76
CA LEU A 482 -0.46 -15.28 25.46
C LEU A 482 0.56 -15.41 24.32
N PHE A 483 1.67 -14.69 24.39
CA PHE A 483 2.74 -14.72 23.41
C PHE A 483 3.46 -16.08 23.38
N ASP A 484 3.90 -16.58 24.55
CA ASP A 484 4.53 -17.90 24.67
C ASP A 484 3.59 -19.02 24.20
N SER A 485 2.30 -18.91 24.56
CA SER A 485 1.28 -19.87 24.14
C SER A 485 1.05 -19.89 22.62
N GLU A 486 1.01 -18.72 21.95
CA GLU A 486 0.90 -18.70 20.48
C GLU A 486 2.20 -19.16 19.80
N ILE A 487 3.38 -18.91 20.37
CA ILE A 487 4.64 -19.47 19.88
C ILE A 487 4.62 -20.99 19.95
N GLU A 488 4.28 -21.57 21.11
CA GLU A 488 4.24 -23.03 21.28
C GLU A 488 3.28 -23.69 20.28
N LYS A 489 2.14 -23.04 20.03
CA LYS A 489 1.17 -23.46 19.01
C LYS A 489 1.77 -23.42 17.60
N ILE A 490 2.46 -22.34 17.21
CA ILE A 490 3.13 -22.24 15.90
C ILE A 490 4.23 -23.31 15.78
N ILE A 491 5.05 -23.48 16.81
CA ILE A 491 6.11 -24.51 16.87
C ILE A 491 5.51 -25.90 16.68
N THR A 492 4.39 -26.19 17.34
CA THR A 492 3.67 -27.47 17.25
C THR A 492 3.09 -27.70 15.85
N GLU A 493 2.48 -26.67 15.24
CA GLU A 493 1.86 -26.76 13.91
C GLU A 493 2.90 -26.98 12.81
N TYR A 494 4.04 -26.30 12.88
CA TYR A 494 5.10 -26.40 11.87
C TYR A 494 6.10 -27.55 12.15
N GLY A 495 6.19 -28.00 13.40
CA GLY A 495 7.13 -29.02 13.87
C GLY A 495 8.53 -28.45 14.15
N GLU A 496 9.08 -28.76 15.32
CA GLU A 496 10.37 -28.22 15.81
C GLU A 496 11.53 -28.41 14.82
N ASP A 497 11.62 -29.58 14.19
CA ASP A 497 12.70 -29.88 13.24
C ASP A 497 12.65 -29.01 11.98
N ASN A 498 11.46 -28.56 11.57
CA ASN A 498 11.29 -27.71 10.39
C ASN A 498 11.69 -26.26 10.65
N LEU A 499 11.65 -25.80 11.92
CA LEU A 499 11.93 -24.40 12.26
C LEU A 499 13.34 -23.95 11.90
N LYS A 500 14.32 -24.87 11.89
CA LYS A 500 15.73 -24.56 11.57
C LYS A 500 15.92 -23.93 10.19
N ASN A 501 15.02 -24.22 9.25
CA ASN A 501 15.06 -23.71 7.88
C ASN A 501 14.07 -22.56 7.63
N THR A 502 13.46 -22.02 8.70
CA THR A 502 12.50 -20.92 8.64
C THR A 502 13.09 -19.64 9.24
N LYS A 503 12.33 -18.55 9.20
CA LYS A 503 12.67 -17.30 9.88
C LYS A 503 11.90 -17.10 11.20
N PHE A 504 11.23 -18.14 11.71
CA PHE A 504 10.35 -18.02 12.88
C PHE A 504 11.03 -17.46 14.12
N LYS A 505 12.25 -17.92 14.42
CA LYS A 505 13.00 -17.40 15.58
C LYS A 505 13.16 -15.87 15.51
N LEU A 506 13.57 -15.36 14.36
CA LEU A 506 13.73 -13.92 14.14
C LEU A 506 12.37 -13.19 14.13
N ALA A 507 11.34 -13.80 13.54
CA ALA A 507 9.99 -13.23 13.55
C ALA A 507 9.41 -13.11 14.96
N PHE A 508 9.65 -14.09 15.84
CA PHE A 508 9.26 -14.02 17.25
C PHE A 508 10.00 -12.86 17.95
N GLU A 509 11.33 -12.80 17.81
CA GLU A 509 12.17 -11.76 18.43
C GLU A 509 11.75 -10.35 17.98
N LEU A 510 11.55 -10.14 16.67
CA LEU A 510 11.17 -8.84 16.12
C LEU A 510 9.75 -8.43 16.49
N PHE A 511 8.78 -9.36 16.46
CA PHE A 511 7.41 -9.06 16.86
C PHE A 511 7.35 -8.66 18.35
N ASP A 512 8.04 -9.41 19.21
CA ASP A 512 8.12 -9.12 20.64
C ASP A 512 8.76 -7.76 20.91
N GLN A 513 9.89 -7.48 20.26
CA GLN A 513 10.57 -6.18 20.35
C GLN A 513 9.64 -5.02 19.96
N LEU A 514 8.92 -5.14 18.85
CA LEU A 514 8.02 -4.09 18.35
C LEU A 514 6.82 -3.84 19.28
N VAL A 515 6.30 -4.89 19.92
CA VAL A 515 5.17 -4.78 20.87
C VAL A 515 5.61 -4.25 22.23
N LEU A 516 6.81 -4.60 22.69
CA LEU A 516 7.34 -4.19 23.99
C LEU A 516 8.07 -2.84 23.97
N SER A 517 8.32 -2.27 22.81
CA SER A 517 9.02 -0.99 22.69
C SER A 517 8.29 0.13 23.41
N GLU A 518 9.02 0.92 24.21
CA GLU A 518 8.47 2.10 24.91
C GLU A 518 8.06 3.19 23.91
N GLU A 519 8.92 3.43 22.91
CA GLU A 519 8.62 4.31 21.78
C GLU A 519 7.99 3.49 20.64
N PHE A 520 6.92 4.02 20.07
CA PHE A 520 6.25 3.35 18.96
C PHE A 520 7.07 3.45 17.68
N GLU A 521 7.53 2.32 17.15
CA GLU A 521 8.20 2.27 15.85
C GLU A 521 7.22 2.57 14.72
N GLU A 522 7.53 3.53 13.84
CA GLU A 522 6.58 4.08 12.85
C GLU A 522 6.10 3.00 11.86
N PHE A 523 6.99 2.08 11.45
CA PHE A 523 6.69 0.94 10.57
C PHE A 523 7.57 -0.27 10.93
N LEU A 524 6.99 -1.46 10.98
CA LEU A 524 7.71 -2.72 11.23
C LEU A 524 8.74 -3.02 10.13
N THR A 525 8.47 -2.57 8.91
CA THR A 525 9.32 -2.82 7.74
C THR A 525 10.68 -2.15 7.90
N LEU A 526 10.79 -1.02 8.60
CA LEU A 526 12.08 -0.36 8.84
C LEU A 526 13.04 -1.23 9.65
N THR A 527 12.54 -1.87 10.71
CA THR A 527 13.33 -2.80 11.54
C THR A 527 13.58 -4.10 10.82
N ALA A 528 12.55 -4.69 10.20
CA ALA A 528 12.66 -5.98 9.52
C ALA A 528 13.58 -5.92 8.27
N TYR A 529 13.60 -4.78 7.57
CA TYR A 529 14.42 -4.60 6.36
C TYR A 529 15.92 -4.71 6.62
N GLN A 530 16.37 -4.52 7.86
CA GLN A 530 17.78 -4.73 8.21
C GLN A 530 18.27 -6.17 8.00
N TYR A 531 17.33 -7.13 7.88
CA TYR A 531 17.62 -8.55 7.80
C TYR A 531 17.43 -9.17 6.40
N ILE A 532 17.08 -8.38 5.38
CA ILE A 532 16.75 -8.90 4.03
C ILE A 532 17.32 -8.11 2.86
#